data_AF-A0A2U1V5A5-F1
#
_entry.id   AF-A0A2U1V5A5-F1
#
_cell.length_a   1.000
_cell.length_b   1.000
_cell.length_c   1.000
_cell.angle_alpha   90.00
_cell.angle_beta   90.00
_cell.angle_gamma   90.00
#
_symmetry.space_group_name_H-M   'P 1'
#
loop_
_entity.id
_entity.type
_entity.pdbx_description
1 polymer ?
#
loop_
_entity_poly.entity_id
_entity_poly.type
_entity_poly.pdbx_seq_one_letter_code
_entity_poly.pdbx_strand_id
1 'polypeptide(L)'
;MLAASERDLLRRELCVRFGTRPKLADGIFLRVWRSGPLAGQPKVPVAMQDMVDRGLMVVRAGSPYMARAYFTDAGLDALRWLAAQRRGLDPVQFAHVRQELGMGELDSVGPE
;
A
#
# COMPACT_ATOMS: atom_id res chain seq x y z
N MET A 1 3.03 11.62 -8.61
CA MET A 1 1.58 11.37 -8.80
C MET A 1 1.35 9.90 -9.15
N LEU A 2 0.25 9.30 -8.67
CA LEU A 2 -0.07 7.88 -8.91
C LEU A 2 -0.96 7.71 -10.15
N ALA A 3 -0.66 6.71 -10.99
CA ALA A 3 -1.45 6.31 -12.15
C ALA A 3 -2.78 5.65 -11.75
N ALA A 4 -3.70 5.48 -12.71
CA ALA A 4 -4.99 4.83 -12.43
C ALA A 4 -4.82 3.37 -11.96
N SER A 5 -3.96 2.60 -12.64
CA SER A 5 -3.64 1.22 -12.29
C SER A 5 -3.01 1.10 -10.90
N GLU A 6 -2.09 2.01 -10.55
CA GLU A 6 -1.46 2.08 -9.22
C GLU A 6 -2.50 2.34 -8.13
N ARG A 7 -3.42 3.30 -8.35
CA ARG A 7 -4.50 3.62 -7.40
C ARG A 7 -5.45 2.44 -7.20
N ASP A 8 -5.82 1.75 -8.27
CA ASP A 8 -6.70 0.58 -8.18
C ASP A 8 -6.03 -0.61 -7.49
N LEU A 9 -4.73 -0.81 -7.71
CA LEU A 9 -3.95 -1.79 -6.95
C LEU A 9 -3.95 -1.44 -5.46
N LEU A 10 -3.62 -0.20 -5.10
CA LEU A 10 -3.56 0.24 -3.70
C LEU A 10 -4.92 0.11 -3.00
N ARG A 11 -6.02 0.46 -3.68
CA ARG A 11 -7.38 0.26 -3.15
C ARG A 11 -7.66 -1.21 -2.86
N ARG A 12 -7.25 -2.12 -3.75
CA ARG A 12 -7.47 -3.57 -3.56
C ARG A 12 -6.64 -4.12 -2.41
N GLU A 13 -5.39 -3.68 -2.26
CA GLU A 13 -4.48 -4.21 -1.25
C GLU A 13 -4.70 -3.62 0.15
N LEU A 14 -5.08 -2.33 0.24
CA LEU A 14 -5.33 -1.63 1.51
C LEU A 14 -6.80 -1.68 1.95
N CYS A 15 -7.69 -2.27 1.16
CA CYS A 15 -9.07 -2.45 1.57
C CYS A 15 -9.16 -3.45 2.73
N VAL A 16 -10.06 -3.19 3.68
CA VAL A 16 -10.42 -4.17 4.70
C VAL A 16 -11.01 -5.41 4.02
N ARG A 17 -10.30 -6.54 4.11
CA ARG A 17 -10.74 -7.83 3.56
C ARG A 17 -10.91 -8.82 4.71
N PHE A 18 -12.06 -9.50 4.76
CA PHE A 18 -12.37 -10.50 5.77
C PHE A 18 -12.17 -10.00 7.22
N GLY A 19 -12.55 -8.74 7.50
CA GLY A 19 -12.40 -8.11 8.81
C GLY A 19 -10.98 -7.71 9.20
N THR A 20 -9.97 -8.04 8.39
CA THR A 20 -8.57 -7.65 8.63
C THR A 20 -8.31 -6.26 8.05
N ARG A 21 -7.75 -5.37 8.87
CA ARG A 21 -7.29 -4.03 8.47
C ARG A 21 -5.81 -4.11 8.08
N PRO A 22 -5.45 -4.03 6.79
CA PRO A 22 -4.05 -4.06 6.38
C PRO A 22 -3.30 -2.85 6.94
N LYS A 23 -2.11 -3.07 7.53
CA LYS A 23 -1.24 -1.99 7.98
C LYS A 23 -0.22 -1.63 6.91
N LEU A 24 0.11 -0.34 6.81
CA LEU A 24 1.16 0.13 5.92
C LEU A 24 2.53 -0.41 6.34
N ALA A 25 2.76 -0.52 7.65
CA ALA A 25 3.99 -1.05 8.23
C ALA A 25 4.22 -2.54 7.93
N ASP A 26 3.15 -3.32 7.73
CA ASP A 26 3.26 -4.75 7.44
C ASP A 26 3.67 -5.02 5.97
N GLY A 27 3.57 -4.00 5.12
CA GLY A 27 3.84 -4.10 3.69
C GLY A 27 2.81 -4.95 2.93
N ILE A 28 2.87 -4.86 1.60
CA ILE A 28 2.01 -5.65 0.71
C ILE A 28 2.67 -6.99 0.44
N PHE A 29 1.96 -8.07 0.73
CA PHE A 29 2.45 -9.43 0.49
C PHE A 29 2.59 -9.73 -1.00
N LEU A 30 3.74 -10.27 -1.39
CA LEU A 30 4.02 -10.73 -2.73
C LEU A 30 4.30 -12.23 -2.73
N ARG A 31 3.60 -12.92 -3.63
CA ARG A 31 3.89 -14.33 -3.91
C ARG A 31 5.27 -14.44 -4.56
N VAL A 32 5.96 -15.53 -4.32
CA VAL A 32 7.23 -15.84 -4.95
C VAL A 32 7.03 -16.94 -6.00
N TRP A 33 7.80 -16.91 -7.09
CA TRP A 33 7.85 -18.02 -8.03
C TRP A 33 8.44 -19.26 -7.36
N ARG A 34 7.67 -20.34 -7.30
CA ARG A 34 8.09 -21.58 -6.63
C ARG A 34 9.09 -22.41 -7.45
N SER A 35 9.02 -22.29 -8.78
CA SER A 35 9.82 -23.08 -9.72
C SER A 35 9.98 -22.32 -11.06
N GLY A 36 10.86 -22.83 -11.92
CA GLY A 36 11.16 -22.24 -13.22
C GLY A 36 12.31 -21.22 -13.18
N PRO A 37 12.59 -20.52 -14.30
CA PRO A 37 13.73 -19.61 -14.41
C PRO A 37 13.69 -18.42 -13.44
N LEU A 38 12.49 -18.06 -12.98
CA LEU A 38 12.27 -16.97 -12.03
C LEU A 38 12.13 -17.46 -10.58
N ALA A 39 12.41 -18.74 -10.30
CA ALA A 39 12.27 -19.31 -8.96
C ALA A 39 12.97 -18.46 -7.89
N GLY A 40 12.29 -18.25 -6.76
CA GLY A 40 12.77 -17.38 -5.68
C GLY A 40 12.55 -15.88 -5.91
N GLN A 41 12.12 -15.45 -7.10
CA GLN A 41 11.84 -14.05 -7.39
C GLN A 41 10.39 -13.66 -7.02
N PRO A 42 10.18 -12.44 -6.48
CA PRO A 42 8.85 -11.93 -6.17
C PRO A 42 8.02 -11.71 -7.44
N LYS A 43 6.75 -12.09 -7.38
CA LYS A 43 5.74 -11.81 -8.41
C LYS A 43 5.21 -10.40 -8.21
N VAL A 44 5.94 -9.42 -8.72
CA VAL A 44 5.56 -8.00 -8.67
C VAL A 44 4.55 -7.72 -9.79
N PRO A 45 3.31 -7.27 -9.50
CA PRO A 45 2.38 -6.81 -10.53
C PRO A 45 2.95 -5.59 -11.28
N VAL A 46 2.63 -5.42 -12.56
CA VAL A 46 3.16 -4.31 -13.40
C VAL A 46 2.97 -2.94 -12.72
N ALA A 47 1.77 -2.67 -12.21
CA ALA A 47 1.49 -1.41 -11.52
C ALA A 47 2.33 -1.22 -10.24
N MET A 48 2.75 -2.30 -9.58
CA MET A 48 3.68 -2.21 -8.46
C MET A 48 5.12 -2.05 -8.95
N GLN A 49 5.49 -2.68 -10.06
CA GLN A 49 6.81 -2.54 -10.65
C GLN A 49 7.09 -1.09 -10.99
N ASP A 50 6.14 -0.38 -11.62
CA ASP A 50 6.27 1.05 -11.89
C ASP A 50 6.51 1.88 -10.61
N MET A 51 5.81 1.55 -9.51
CA MET A 51 6.03 2.20 -8.22
C MET A 51 7.40 1.89 -7.61
N VAL A 52 7.89 0.66 -7.78
CA VAL A 52 9.23 0.24 -7.32
C VAL A 52 10.33 0.95 -8.13
N ASP A 53 10.20 0.99 -9.46
CA ASP A 53 11.14 1.64 -10.36
C ASP A 53 11.24 3.15 -10.09
N ARG A 54 10.13 3.75 -9.66
CA ARG A 54 10.04 5.16 -9.25
C ARG A 54 10.46 5.40 -7.79
N GLY A 55 10.86 4.37 -7.05
CA GLY A 55 11.30 4.47 -5.66
C GLY A 55 10.19 4.76 -4.64
N LEU A 56 8.93 4.54 -5.00
CA LEU A 56 7.78 4.67 -4.08
C LEU A 56 7.62 3.45 -3.17
N MET A 57 8.11 2.30 -3.63
CA MET A 57 8.08 1.06 -2.86
C MET A 57 9.42 0.34 -2.97
N VAL A 58 9.74 -0.44 -1.93
CA VAL A 58 10.88 -1.35 -1.92
C VAL A 58 10.41 -2.77 -1.67
N VAL A 59 10.81 -3.68 -2.55
CA VAL A 59 10.53 -5.10 -2.38
C VAL A 59 11.64 -5.73 -1.55
N ARG A 60 11.27 -6.38 -0.44
CA ARG A 60 12.18 -7.17 0.39
C ARG A 60 11.74 -8.62 0.34
N ALA A 61 12.65 -9.49 -0.08
CA ALA A 61 12.49 -10.93 0.07
C ALA A 61 12.76 -11.29 1.54
N GLY A 62 11.73 -11.75 2.26
CA GLY A 62 11.85 -12.14 3.66
C GLY A 62 12.19 -13.63 3.84
N SER A 63 11.81 -14.46 2.88
CA SER A 63 12.02 -15.90 2.87
C SER A 63 11.92 -16.42 1.43
N PRO A 64 12.45 -17.61 1.09
CA PRO A 64 12.32 -18.21 -0.25
C PRO A 64 10.90 -18.30 -0.79
N TYR A 65 9.88 -18.21 0.08
CA TYR A 65 8.47 -18.33 -0.31
C TYR A 65 7.69 -17.01 -0.16
N MET A 66 8.33 -15.96 0.33
CA MET A 66 7.64 -14.76 0.73
C MET A 66 8.47 -13.50 0.51
N ALA A 67 7.87 -12.57 -0.22
CA ALA A 67 8.38 -11.22 -0.36
C ALA A 67 7.30 -10.23 0.08
N ARG A 68 7.74 -9.04 0.48
CA ARG A 68 6.84 -7.93 0.83
C ARG A 68 7.33 -6.65 0.19
N ALA A 69 6.39 -5.85 -0.29
CA ALA A 69 6.64 -4.51 -0.76
C ALA A 69 6.29 -3.51 0.34
N TYR A 70 7.27 -2.73 0.76
CA TYR A 70 7.12 -1.69 1.77
C TYR A 70 7.10 -0.32 1.10
N PHE A 71 6.29 0.61 1.61
CA PHE A 71 6.32 1.98 1.15
C PHE A 71 7.60 2.66 1.62
N THR A 72 8.21 3.44 0.72
CA THR A 72 9.25 4.41 1.09
C THR A 72 8.60 5.69 1.57
N ASP A 73 9.38 6.65 2.09
CA ASP A 73 8.85 7.97 2.45
C ASP A 73 8.14 8.66 1.27
N ALA A 74 8.73 8.57 0.07
CA ALA A 74 8.12 9.07 -1.17
C ALA A 74 6.81 8.34 -1.51
N GLY A 75 6.72 7.03 -1.23
CA GLY A 75 5.50 6.26 -1.37
C GLY A 75 4.41 6.68 -0.39
N LEU A 76 4.78 6.94 0.86
CA LEU A 76 3.85 7.45 1.87
C LEU A 76 3.36 8.86 1.52
N ASP A 77 4.21 9.73 0.96
CA ASP A 77 3.78 11.03 0.42
C ASP A 77 2.81 10.88 -0.75
N ALA A 78 3.08 9.94 -1.66
CA ALA A 78 2.16 9.64 -2.75
C ALA A 78 0.81 9.10 -2.23
N LEU A 79 0.83 8.31 -1.17
CA LEU A 79 -0.38 7.77 -0.54
C LEU A 79 -1.14 8.86 0.24
N ARG A 80 -0.45 9.77 0.92
CA ARG A 80 -1.03 10.99 1.52
C ARG A 80 -1.73 11.83 0.46
N TRP A 81 -1.05 12.10 -0.67
CA TRP A 81 -1.64 12.84 -1.78
C TRP A 81 -2.89 12.14 -2.34
N LEU A 82 -2.89 10.81 -2.42
CA LEU A 82 -4.06 10.04 -2.83
C LEU A 82 -5.21 10.14 -1.80
N ALA A 83 -4.91 9.99 -0.52
CA ALA A 83 -5.90 10.07 0.55
C ALA A 83 -6.51 11.48 0.68
N ALA A 84 -5.77 12.54 0.33
CA ALA A 84 -6.30 13.90 0.30
C ALA A 84 -7.33 14.15 -0.82
N GLN A 85 -7.40 13.28 -1.83
CA GLN A 85 -8.35 13.44 -2.94
C GLN A 85 -9.72 12.89 -2.59
N ARG A 86 -10.77 13.68 -2.89
CA ARG A 86 -12.18 13.29 -2.73
C ARG A 86 -12.55 11.97 -3.42
N ARG A 87 -11.88 11.62 -4.53
CA ARG A 87 -12.09 10.36 -5.27
C ARG A 87 -10.88 9.41 -5.19
N GLY A 88 -9.93 9.66 -4.29
CA GLY A 88 -8.71 8.88 -4.17
C GLY A 88 -8.93 7.60 -3.39
N LEU A 89 -9.11 7.72 -2.07
CA LEU A 89 -9.51 6.64 -1.17
C LEU A 89 -10.83 7.03 -0.49
N ASP A 90 -11.77 6.09 -0.43
CA ASP A 90 -13.01 6.30 0.32
C ASP A 90 -12.68 6.57 1.81
N PRO A 91 -13.15 7.69 2.39
CA PRO A 91 -12.72 8.09 3.73
C PRO A 91 -13.21 7.15 4.83
N VAL A 92 -14.31 6.43 4.62
CA VAL A 92 -14.90 5.50 5.59
C VAL A 92 -14.20 4.14 5.48
N GLN A 93 -14.10 3.59 4.27
CA GLN A 93 -13.50 2.28 4.04
C GLN A 93 -11.99 2.26 4.34
N PHE A 94 -11.30 3.38 4.09
CA PHE A 94 -9.86 3.53 4.30
C PHE A 94 -9.52 4.41 5.51
N ALA A 95 -10.43 4.57 6.47
CA ALA A 95 -10.20 5.35 7.69
C ALA A 95 -8.93 4.91 8.45
N HIS A 96 -8.66 3.60 8.51
CA HIS A 96 -7.45 3.04 9.12
C HIS A 96 -6.16 3.49 8.41
N VAL A 97 -6.15 3.51 7.08
CA VAL A 97 -5.01 4.00 6.29
C VAL A 97 -4.78 5.49 6.56
N ARG A 98 -5.85 6.28 6.61
CA ARG A 98 -5.77 7.72 6.89
C ARG A 98 -5.20 7.97 8.29
N GLN A 99 -5.63 7.19 9.28
CA GLN A 99 -5.11 7.25 10.64
C GLN A 99 -3.61 6.92 10.68
N GLU A 100 -3.18 5.85 10.01
CA GLU A 100 -1.75 5.47 9.92
C GLU A 100 -0.89 6.54 9.21
N LEU A 101 -1.47 7.28 8.27
CA LEU A 101 -0.81 8.38 7.57
C LEU A 101 -0.79 9.70 8.37
N GLY A 102 -1.36 9.73 9.58
CA GLY A 102 -1.51 10.95 10.37
C GLY A 102 -2.54 11.94 9.81
N MET A 103 -3.42 11.46 8.93
CA MET A 103 -4.53 12.23 8.32
C MET A 103 -5.86 12.01 9.03
N GLY A 104 -5.84 11.25 10.13
CA GLY A 104 -6.94 11.20 11.07
C GLY A 104 -6.99 12.54 11.80
N GLU A 105 -8.10 13.24 11.63
CA GLU A 105 -8.41 14.43 12.40
C GLU A 105 -8.25 14.13 13.89
N LEU A 106 -7.72 15.11 14.60
CA LEU A 106 -7.96 15.30 16.02
C LEU A 106 -9.46 15.57 16.22
N ASP A 107 -10.32 14.56 16.06
CA ASP A 107 -11.70 14.61 16.55
C ASP A 107 -11.73 14.41 18.07
N SER A 108 -10.89 15.18 18.77
CA SER A 108 -10.91 15.34 20.22
C SER A 108 -10.68 16.80 20.61
N VAL A 109 -11.38 17.72 19.95
CA VAL A 109 -11.72 19.02 20.56
C VAL A 109 -13.14 19.41 20.13
N GLY A 110 -14.11 19.00 20.93
CA GLY A 110 -15.38 19.71 21.05
C GLY A 110 -15.72 19.80 22.53
N PRO A 111 -15.42 20.91 23.22
CA PRO A 111 -15.99 21.21 24.52
C PRO A 111 -17.20 22.12 24.31
N GLU A 112 -18.41 21.61 24.51
CA GLU A 112 -19.56 22.38 25.04
C GLU A 112 -20.45 21.45 25.88
#